data_AF-A0A426VLG3-F1
#
_entry.id   AF-A0A426VLG3-F1
#
_cell.length_a   1.000
_cell.length_b   1.000
_cell.length_c   1.000
_cell.angle_alpha   90.00
_cell.angle_beta   90.00
_cell.angle_gamma   90.00
#
_symmetry.space_group_name_H-M   'P 1'
#
loop_
_entity.id
_entity.type
_entity.pdbx_description
1 polymer ?
#
loop_
_entity_poly.entity_id
_entity_poly.type
_entity_poly.pdbx_seq_one_letter_code
_entity_poly.pdbx_strand_id
1 'polypeptide(L)'
;MKTTKTLIALALISSLVACGGSNNNNSTQGSGSSSAALAKFTTMTSVTNSCGEVTRPAFDVVFHKLDGAVNGTTKSDNQGKIDTDIPQGTQHISVIIPMKNNDGEKVTYVDTYLDVSNGLTLDRLSFYNSDDSCSCTYEAQVDISELKISTPDAILEGVNRRPIHIDVADDVLPMCSEDKLAYLSIKTPYFGGSKAAKFDLSSGAISVKESDFIHQGVKVDYSHIDEHSMGTVNIRGAIDNRSVFHQVSYRTKDNLYIYPSIADTNLLSLVSFEENSFAEGNFKSFNAAYQHIDENGHFDQPQKISAYDVGYEFSNSFVNALVSSNSNVLSYDYTNAVPSADRVQYMIGFNDYKHGAVSWYINSEAKGTIPDLEFGDILTDETMDESSMYLSFNLYDYNHEGNYIDLINVFQRQTYEQSIDSGIYDGGASIRIEFELNSN
;
A
#
# COMPACT_ATOMS: atom_id res chain seq x y z
N MET A 1 16.38 -26.02 7.85
CA MET A 1 17.25 -26.19 6.67
C MET A 1 16.84 -25.09 5.71
N LYS A 2 17.51 -23.93 5.78
CA LYS A 2 17.43 -22.78 4.86
C LYS A 2 16.04 -22.34 4.37
N THR A 3 15.42 -21.41 5.09
CA THR A 3 14.00 -21.01 4.98
C THR A 3 13.69 -19.95 3.92
N THR A 4 14.66 -19.29 3.28
CA THR A 4 14.41 -18.21 2.29
C THR A 4 14.85 -18.59 0.89
N LYS A 5 15.86 -19.47 0.77
CA LYS A 5 16.47 -19.87 -0.51
C LYS A 5 16.08 -21.25 -1.00
N THR A 6 15.73 -22.16 -0.09
CA THR A 6 15.11 -23.44 -0.50
C THR A 6 13.74 -23.18 -1.12
N LEU A 7 13.05 -22.09 -0.72
CA LEU A 7 11.73 -21.72 -1.23
C LEU A 7 11.66 -21.50 -2.76
N ILE A 8 12.78 -21.13 -3.41
CA ILE A 8 12.77 -20.68 -4.81
C ILE A 8 13.71 -21.50 -5.71
N ALA A 9 14.75 -22.11 -5.14
CA ALA A 9 15.75 -22.84 -5.92
C ALA A 9 15.24 -24.16 -6.56
N LEU A 10 14.08 -24.68 -6.14
CA LEU A 10 13.60 -26.01 -6.55
C LEU A 10 12.64 -26.04 -7.75
N ALA A 11 12.13 -24.89 -8.21
CA ALA A 11 11.28 -24.85 -9.41
C ALA A 11 12.05 -24.79 -10.73
N LEU A 12 13.38 -24.54 -10.75
CA LEU A 12 14.05 -24.18 -12.00
C LEU A 12 15.40 -24.83 -12.36
N ILE A 13 16.09 -25.61 -11.53
CA ILE A 13 17.39 -26.17 -11.99
C ILE A 13 17.60 -27.63 -11.58
N SER A 14 17.35 -28.51 -12.55
CA SER A 14 18.09 -29.77 -12.70
C SER A 14 19.56 -29.47 -12.97
N SER A 15 20.44 -30.09 -12.19
CA SER A 15 21.91 -30.19 -12.35
C SER A 15 22.74 -28.92 -12.11
N LEU A 16 23.51 -28.91 -11.02
CA LEU A 16 24.99 -28.90 -11.02
C LEU A 16 25.54 -28.89 -9.58
N VAL A 17 26.51 -29.77 -9.34
CA VAL A 17 27.18 -30.03 -8.05
C VAL A 17 28.50 -29.27 -8.02
N ALA A 18 28.80 -28.52 -6.95
CA ALA A 18 30.18 -28.25 -6.51
C ALA A 18 30.25 -27.69 -5.08
N CYS A 19 31.30 -28.09 -4.36
CA CYS A 19 31.61 -27.87 -2.94
C CYS A 19 32.22 -26.50 -2.58
N GLY A 20 32.13 -26.15 -1.29
CA GLY A 20 33.14 -25.37 -0.53
C GLY A 20 32.57 -24.08 0.07
N GLY A 21 32.85 -23.63 1.30
CA GLY A 21 33.74 -24.06 2.38
C GLY A 21 33.66 -22.99 3.50
N SER A 22 33.75 -23.42 4.76
CA SER A 22 33.54 -22.67 6.01
C SER A 22 34.67 -21.68 6.37
N ASN A 23 34.36 -20.61 7.13
CA ASN A 23 35.22 -20.22 8.27
C ASN A 23 34.54 -19.28 9.29
N ASN A 24 34.63 -19.70 10.55
CA ASN A 24 34.32 -18.97 11.77
C ASN A 24 35.38 -17.91 12.10
N ASN A 25 34.99 -16.82 12.77
CA ASN A 25 35.81 -16.23 13.84
C ASN A 25 34.97 -15.43 14.84
N ASN A 26 34.99 -15.91 16.09
CA ASN A 26 34.55 -15.21 17.29
C ASN A 26 35.56 -14.10 17.65
N SER A 27 35.07 -12.94 18.09
CA SER A 27 35.81 -12.13 19.06
C SER A 27 34.87 -11.47 20.07
N THR A 28 35.39 -11.40 21.29
CA THR A 28 34.77 -11.25 22.60
C THR A 28 34.23 -9.86 22.95
N GLN A 29 33.16 -9.88 23.75
CA GLN A 29 32.50 -8.76 24.43
C GLN A 29 33.44 -7.90 25.29
N GLY A 30 33.28 -6.58 25.16
CA GLY A 30 33.65 -5.59 26.18
C GLY A 30 32.37 -5.03 26.82
N SER A 31 32.25 -5.19 28.14
CA SER A 31 31.12 -4.74 28.95
C SER A 31 31.26 -3.26 29.31
N GLY A 32 30.23 -2.48 28.99
CA GLY A 32 30.07 -1.08 29.43
C GLY A 32 28.59 -0.81 29.68
N SER A 33 28.14 -1.07 30.91
CA SER A 33 26.76 -0.83 31.34
C SER A 33 26.55 0.67 31.59
N SER A 34 26.12 1.38 30.56
CA SER A 34 25.13 2.45 30.70
C SER A 34 23.78 1.80 30.41
N SER A 35 22.84 1.89 31.34
CA SER A 35 21.44 1.46 31.15
C SER A 35 20.79 2.32 30.07
N ALA A 36 21.13 2.03 28.82
CA ALA A 36 20.41 2.49 27.65
C ALA A 36 19.00 1.91 27.76
N ALA A 37 17.99 2.74 27.55
CA ALA A 37 16.63 2.24 27.38
C ALA A 37 16.66 1.17 26.27
N LEU A 38 16.12 -0.01 26.56
CA LEU A 38 16.06 -1.07 25.57
C LEU A 38 15.19 -0.60 24.40
N ALA A 39 15.63 -0.90 23.18
CA ALA A 39 14.81 -0.68 21.99
C ALA A 39 13.49 -1.44 22.15
N LYS A 40 12.38 -0.80 21.76
CA LYS A 40 11.04 -1.37 21.91
C LYS A 40 10.44 -1.79 20.59
N PHE A 41 9.62 -2.84 20.64
CA PHE A 41 8.67 -3.19 19.61
C PHE A 41 7.24 -2.96 20.12
N THR A 42 6.49 -2.11 19.42
CA THR A 42 5.09 -1.83 19.75
C THR A 42 4.28 -1.88 18.47
N THR A 43 3.16 -2.61 18.50
CA THR A 43 2.17 -2.60 17.44
C THR A 43 0.81 -3.12 17.90
N MET A 44 -0.21 -2.89 17.08
CA MET A 44 -1.52 -3.49 17.19
C MET A 44 -1.94 -4.02 15.82
N THR A 45 -2.56 -5.18 15.75
CA THR A 45 -3.15 -5.68 14.50
C THR A 45 -4.57 -5.21 14.33
N SER A 46 -4.97 -5.03 13.08
CA SER A 46 -6.33 -4.72 12.69
C SER A 46 -6.63 -5.44 11.38
N VAL A 47 -7.74 -6.15 11.34
CA VAL A 47 -8.33 -6.63 10.09
C VAL A 47 -9.43 -5.64 9.74
N THR A 48 -9.27 -4.97 8.62
CA THR A 48 -10.22 -4.00 8.09
C THR A 48 -10.94 -4.56 6.87
N ASN A 49 -12.17 -4.14 6.61
CA ASN A 49 -12.81 -4.31 5.30
C ASN A 49 -13.18 -2.93 4.74
N SER A 50 -14.00 -2.88 3.70
CA SER A 50 -14.51 -1.60 3.16
C SER A 50 -15.38 -0.81 4.15
N CYS A 51 -15.65 -1.35 5.34
CA CYS A 51 -16.47 -0.76 6.39
C CYS A 51 -15.65 -0.29 7.60
N GLY A 52 -14.33 -0.46 7.56
CA GLY A 52 -13.43 -0.17 8.67
C GLY A 52 -12.96 -1.42 9.41
N GLU A 53 -12.56 -1.27 10.66
CA GLU A 53 -11.95 -2.34 11.46
C GLU A 53 -12.99 -3.37 11.95
N VAL A 54 -12.75 -4.64 11.64
CA VAL A 54 -13.62 -5.78 11.94
C VAL A 54 -13.13 -6.56 13.15
N THR A 55 -11.83 -6.80 13.25
CA THR A 55 -11.24 -7.61 14.33
C THR A 55 -9.77 -7.29 14.57
N ARG A 56 -9.25 -7.71 15.72
CA ARG A 56 -7.83 -7.59 16.11
C ARG A 56 -7.30 -8.97 16.50
N PRO A 57 -6.84 -9.78 15.53
CA PRO A 57 -6.40 -11.14 15.80
C PRO A 57 -5.14 -11.15 16.66
N ALA A 58 -4.97 -12.17 17.50
CA ALA A 58 -3.69 -12.37 18.14
C ALA A 58 -2.64 -12.80 17.10
N PHE A 59 -1.38 -12.43 17.31
CA PHE A 59 -0.29 -12.69 16.38
C PHE A 59 0.99 -13.14 17.09
N ASP A 60 1.83 -13.82 16.33
CA ASP A 60 3.16 -14.25 16.74
C ASP A 60 4.21 -13.25 16.24
N VAL A 61 5.29 -13.08 17.00
CA VAL A 61 6.42 -12.23 16.65
C VAL A 61 7.69 -13.04 16.77
N VAL A 62 8.53 -12.98 15.74
CA VAL A 62 9.87 -13.58 15.71
C VAL A 62 10.89 -12.47 15.62
N PHE A 63 11.81 -12.42 16.58
CA PHE A 63 12.97 -11.55 16.54
C PHE A 63 14.12 -12.31 15.89
N HIS A 64 14.76 -11.75 14.88
CA HIS A 64 15.86 -12.38 14.15
C HIS A 64 17.18 -11.63 14.39
N LYS A 65 18.27 -12.38 14.38
CA LYS A 65 19.64 -11.84 14.35
C LYS A 65 19.99 -11.35 12.94
N LEU A 66 21.18 -10.76 12.78
CA LEU A 66 21.70 -10.27 11.50
C LEU A 66 21.75 -11.35 10.40
N ASP A 67 22.02 -12.59 10.78
CA ASP A 67 22.10 -13.72 9.86
C ASP A 67 20.74 -14.38 9.59
N GLY A 68 19.65 -13.83 10.15
CA GLY A 68 18.28 -14.32 9.99
C GLY A 68 17.87 -15.40 11.00
N ALA A 69 18.80 -15.91 11.81
CA ALA A 69 18.50 -16.91 12.84
C ALA A 69 17.60 -16.35 13.94
N VAL A 70 16.77 -17.22 14.53
CA VAL A 70 15.86 -16.83 15.63
C VAL A 70 16.64 -16.34 16.85
N ASN A 71 16.33 -15.13 17.31
CA ASN A 71 16.83 -14.52 18.54
C ASN A 71 15.83 -14.63 19.70
N GLY A 72 14.55 -14.80 19.39
CA GLY A 72 13.48 -14.99 20.37
C GLY A 72 12.12 -14.91 19.71
N THR A 73 11.08 -15.31 20.43
CA THR A 73 9.69 -15.19 19.99
C THR A 73 8.81 -14.65 21.10
N THR A 74 7.70 -14.02 20.72
CA THR A 74 6.66 -13.56 21.65
C THR A 74 5.31 -13.57 20.95
N LYS A 75 4.23 -13.37 21.70
CA LYS A 75 2.87 -13.26 21.16
C LYS A 75 2.24 -11.97 21.61
N SER A 76 1.35 -11.44 20.79
CA SER A 76 0.45 -10.37 21.20
C SER A 76 -0.50 -10.84 22.30
N ASP A 77 -1.15 -9.89 22.96
CA ASP A 77 -2.30 -10.19 23.80
C ASP A 77 -3.55 -10.58 22.97
N ASN A 78 -4.64 -10.86 23.67
CA ASN A 78 -5.93 -11.21 23.07
C ASN A 78 -6.68 -10.03 22.44
N GLN A 79 -6.15 -8.81 22.55
CA GLN A 79 -6.65 -7.61 21.88
C GLN A 79 -5.84 -7.29 20.62
N GLY A 80 -4.94 -8.20 20.22
CA GLY A 80 -4.05 -8.01 19.08
C GLY A 80 -3.08 -6.86 19.32
N LYS A 81 -2.61 -6.64 20.55
CA LYS A 81 -1.63 -5.60 20.89
C LYS A 81 -0.34 -6.21 21.45
N ILE A 82 0.78 -5.55 21.18
CA ILE A 82 2.07 -5.84 21.80
C ILE A 82 2.82 -4.55 22.17
N ASP A 83 3.49 -4.57 23.32
CA ASP A 83 4.48 -3.58 23.76
C ASP A 83 5.54 -4.35 24.55
N THR A 84 6.70 -4.57 23.93
CA THR A 84 7.77 -5.40 24.48
C THR A 84 9.14 -4.80 24.18
N ASP A 85 10.09 -5.07 25.06
CA ASP A 85 11.50 -4.83 24.77
C ASP A 85 11.97 -5.81 23.67
N ILE A 86 12.81 -5.32 22.78
CA ILE A 86 13.46 -6.11 21.75
C ILE A 86 14.65 -6.86 22.39
N PRO A 87 14.75 -8.20 22.22
CA PRO A 87 15.90 -8.96 22.71
C PRO A 87 17.22 -8.42 22.16
N GLN A 88 18.26 -8.35 23.00
CA GLN A 88 19.58 -7.87 22.59
C GLN A 88 20.11 -8.67 21.38
N GLY A 89 20.67 -7.97 20.39
CA GLY A 89 21.22 -8.59 19.17
C GLY A 89 20.20 -8.82 18.05
N THR A 90 18.95 -8.42 18.24
CA THR A 90 17.94 -8.42 17.17
C THR A 90 18.29 -7.39 16.10
N GLN A 91 18.17 -7.80 14.83
CA GLN A 91 18.30 -6.93 13.66
C GLN A 91 17.02 -6.89 12.83
N HIS A 92 16.20 -7.94 12.86
CA HIS A 92 14.97 -8.01 12.07
C HIS A 92 13.80 -8.49 12.93
N ILE A 93 12.58 -8.10 12.57
CA ILE A 93 11.35 -8.53 13.25
C ILE A 93 10.40 -9.07 12.19
N SER A 94 9.83 -10.25 12.44
CA SER A 94 8.71 -10.77 11.65
C SER A 94 7.46 -10.90 12.49
N VAL A 95 6.33 -10.45 11.96
CA VAL A 95 5.00 -10.57 12.57
C VAL A 95 4.20 -11.57 11.75
N ILE A 96 3.62 -12.59 12.40
CA ILE A 96 2.93 -13.70 11.76
C ILE A 96 1.50 -13.76 12.26
N ILE A 97 0.55 -13.65 11.34
CA ILE A 97 -0.86 -13.46 11.67
C ILE A 97 -1.68 -14.55 10.96
N PRO A 98 -2.16 -15.55 11.70
CA PRO A 98 -3.08 -16.53 11.15
C PRO A 98 -4.48 -15.93 11.06
N MET A 99 -5.11 -16.09 9.90
CA MET A 99 -6.44 -15.59 9.58
C MET A 99 -7.26 -16.64 8.83
N LYS A 100 -8.52 -16.30 8.57
CA LYS A 100 -9.38 -17.00 7.62
C LYS A 100 -9.88 -16.04 6.56
N ASN A 101 -9.93 -16.48 5.31
CA ASN A 101 -10.60 -15.73 4.25
C ASN A 101 -12.14 -15.86 4.37
N ASN A 102 -12.87 -15.25 3.45
CA ASN A 102 -14.34 -15.26 3.42
C ASN A 102 -14.93 -16.67 3.25
N ASP A 103 -14.20 -17.57 2.61
CA ASP A 103 -14.58 -18.98 2.43
C ASP A 103 -14.25 -19.84 3.66
N GLY A 104 -13.67 -19.24 4.70
CA GLY A 104 -13.27 -19.91 5.93
C GLY A 104 -11.95 -20.69 5.82
N GLU A 105 -11.26 -20.58 4.68
CA GLU A 105 -9.96 -21.19 4.44
C GLU A 105 -8.87 -20.45 5.22
N LYS A 106 -7.85 -21.19 5.65
CA LYS A 106 -6.72 -20.60 6.37
C LYS A 106 -5.89 -19.73 5.42
N VAL A 107 -5.54 -18.55 5.90
CA VAL A 107 -4.56 -17.68 5.27
C VAL A 107 -3.61 -17.17 6.34
N THR A 108 -2.35 -16.95 6.00
CA THR A 108 -1.33 -16.45 6.94
C THR A 108 -0.62 -15.26 6.32
N TYR A 109 -0.59 -14.17 7.06
CA TYR A 109 0.20 -12.99 6.69
C TYR A 109 1.49 -12.98 7.49
N VAL A 110 2.60 -12.71 6.81
CA VAL A 110 3.90 -12.50 7.45
C VAL A 110 4.40 -11.13 7.04
N ASP A 111 4.65 -10.23 7.99
CA ASP A 111 5.30 -8.95 7.76
C ASP A 111 6.67 -8.94 8.43
N THR A 112 7.72 -8.94 7.63
CA THR A 112 9.10 -8.80 8.09
C THR A 112 9.57 -7.37 7.90
N TYR A 113 10.25 -6.83 8.91
CA TYR A 113 10.93 -5.55 8.89
C TYR A 113 12.42 -5.78 9.12
N LEU A 114 13.24 -5.42 8.13
CA LEU A 114 14.70 -5.50 8.24
C LEU A 114 15.28 -4.27 8.96
N ASP A 115 16.50 -4.42 9.49
CA ASP A 115 17.30 -3.38 10.15
C ASP A 115 16.63 -2.55 11.25
N VAL A 116 15.89 -3.21 12.14
CA VAL A 116 15.10 -2.61 13.25
C VAL A 116 15.82 -2.60 14.60
N SER A 117 17.15 -2.64 14.60
CA SER A 117 17.96 -2.74 15.83
C SER A 117 17.77 -1.57 16.80
N ASN A 118 17.30 -0.43 16.31
CA ASN A 118 17.03 0.77 17.10
C ASN A 118 15.59 0.87 17.64
N GLY A 119 14.76 -0.15 17.41
CA GLY A 119 13.34 -0.13 17.79
C GLY A 119 12.42 0.02 16.59
N LEU A 120 11.17 -0.40 16.78
CA LEU A 120 10.12 -0.29 15.77
C LEU A 120 8.78 -0.02 16.47
N THR A 121 8.13 1.09 16.15
CA THR A 121 6.82 1.45 16.71
C THR A 121 5.84 1.64 15.57
N LEU A 122 5.04 0.62 15.34
CA LEU A 122 3.96 0.67 14.37
C LEU A 122 2.68 0.99 15.14
N ASP A 123 1.89 1.95 14.69
CA ASP A 123 0.61 2.22 15.36
C ASP A 123 -0.37 1.07 15.12
N ARG A 124 -0.40 0.57 13.87
CA ARG A 124 -1.32 -0.49 13.47
C ARG A 124 -0.89 -1.25 12.22
N LEU A 125 -0.74 -2.57 12.33
CA LEU A 125 -0.66 -3.49 11.20
C LEU A 125 -2.05 -3.81 10.67
N SER A 126 -2.41 -3.24 9.52
CA SER A 126 -3.73 -3.39 8.92
C SER A 126 -3.74 -4.40 7.78
N PHE A 127 -4.70 -5.32 7.81
CA PHE A 127 -4.93 -6.34 6.77
C PHE A 127 -6.33 -6.16 6.21
N TYR A 128 -6.47 -6.24 4.89
CA TYR A 128 -7.77 -6.10 4.25
C TYR A 128 -8.48 -7.44 4.13
N ASN A 129 -9.69 -7.53 4.67
CA ASN A 129 -10.65 -8.58 4.41
C ASN A 129 -11.70 -8.07 3.42
N SER A 130 -11.97 -8.82 2.36
CA SER A 130 -12.91 -8.44 1.30
C SER A 130 -14.39 -8.70 1.64
N ASP A 131 -14.71 -9.05 2.90
CA ASP A 131 -16.09 -9.11 3.36
C ASP A 131 -16.69 -7.70 3.39
N ASP A 132 -17.37 -7.32 2.31
CA ASP A 132 -17.92 -5.97 2.09
C ASP A 132 -19.34 -5.78 2.65
N SER A 133 -19.74 -6.57 3.66
CA SER A 133 -21.06 -6.43 4.30
C SER A 133 -21.12 -5.24 5.28
N CYS A 134 -20.95 -4.03 4.75
CA CYS A 134 -21.02 -2.81 5.55
C CYS A 134 -22.44 -2.49 5.98
N SER A 135 -22.67 -2.41 7.29
CA SER A 135 -23.81 -1.64 7.80
C SER A 135 -23.52 -0.16 7.59
N CYS A 136 -24.44 0.56 6.97
CA CYS A 136 -24.30 1.98 6.76
C CYS A 136 -24.33 2.75 8.10
N THR A 137 -23.36 3.64 8.33
CA THR A 137 -23.34 4.45 9.58
C THR A 137 -24.42 5.53 9.54
N TYR A 138 -24.55 6.23 8.41
CA TYR A 138 -25.60 7.22 8.16
C TYR A 138 -26.30 6.93 6.84
N GLU A 139 -27.56 6.50 6.93
CA GLU A 139 -28.45 6.38 5.79
C GLU A 139 -29.21 7.69 5.57
N ALA A 140 -29.20 8.19 4.34
CA ALA A 140 -29.94 9.38 3.96
C ALA A 140 -30.70 9.19 2.66
N GLN A 141 -31.84 9.87 2.55
CA GLN A 141 -32.58 10.03 1.29
C GLN A 141 -32.25 11.38 0.68
N VAL A 142 -31.74 11.39 -0.55
CA VAL A 142 -31.33 12.59 -1.27
C VAL A 142 -32.37 12.90 -2.34
N ASP A 143 -33.24 13.87 -2.08
CA ASP A 143 -34.23 14.36 -3.04
C ASP A 143 -33.57 15.33 -4.03
N ILE A 144 -33.53 14.95 -5.30
CA ILE A 144 -32.93 15.69 -6.42
C ILE A 144 -33.98 16.21 -7.41
N SER A 145 -35.27 16.17 -7.07
CA SER A 145 -36.37 16.57 -7.96
C SER A 145 -36.22 18.00 -8.49
N GLU A 146 -35.80 18.95 -7.66
CA GLU A 146 -35.55 20.34 -8.07
C GLU A 146 -34.33 20.43 -9.00
N LEU A 147 -33.25 19.73 -8.66
CA LEU A 147 -32.02 19.68 -9.45
C LEU A 147 -32.26 19.11 -10.86
N LYS A 148 -33.15 18.14 -10.99
CA LYS A 148 -33.57 17.55 -12.26
C LYS A 148 -34.32 18.52 -13.17
N ILE A 149 -35.02 19.48 -12.59
CA ILE A 149 -35.71 20.55 -13.33
C ILE A 149 -34.71 21.64 -13.76
N SER A 150 -33.82 22.07 -12.86
CA SER A 150 -32.90 23.19 -13.12
C SER A 150 -31.72 22.80 -14.00
N THR A 151 -31.18 21.59 -13.81
CA THR A 151 -29.93 21.12 -14.42
C THR A 151 -30.03 19.66 -14.87
N PRO A 152 -30.96 19.31 -15.78
CA PRO A 152 -31.19 17.92 -16.20
C PRO A 152 -29.95 17.27 -16.83
N ASP A 153 -29.14 18.04 -17.55
CA ASP A 153 -27.97 17.52 -18.29
C ASP A 153 -26.70 17.37 -17.42
N ALA A 154 -26.78 17.66 -16.12
CA ALA A 154 -25.64 17.55 -15.23
C ALA A 154 -25.45 16.11 -14.72
N ILE A 155 -24.20 15.83 -14.31
CA ILE A 155 -23.79 14.59 -13.66
C ILE A 155 -23.62 14.90 -12.18
N LEU A 156 -24.32 14.16 -11.32
CA LEU A 156 -24.20 14.22 -9.87
C LEU A 156 -23.16 13.21 -9.37
N GLU A 157 -22.22 13.68 -8.57
CA GLU A 157 -21.17 12.88 -7.93
C GLU A 157 -21.28 12.98 -6.40
N GLY A 158 -20.84 11.96 -5.69
CA GLY A 158 -20.79 11.91 -4.22
C GLY A 158 -22.00 11.24 -3.55
N VAL A 159 -23.13 11.05 -4.25
CA VAL A 159 -24.29 10.32 -3.70
C VAL A 159 -24.06 8.80 -3.71
N ASN A 160 -23.33 8.29 -4.70
CA ASN A 160 -23.00 6.88 -4.86
C ASN A 160 -21.56 6.74 -5.38
N ARG A 161 -21.00 5.53 -5.34
CA ARG A 161 -19.67 5.20 -5.89
C ARG A 161 -19.54 5.51 -7.40
N ARG A 162 -20.67 5.53 -8.11
CA ARG A 162 -20.71 5.86 -9.55
C ARG A 162 -21.40 7.20 -9.76
N PRO A 163 -20.88 8.06 -10.64
CA PRO A 163 -21.58 9.27 -11.07
C PRO A 163 -22.96 8.95 -11.67
N ILE A 164 -23.92 9.84 -11.46
CA ILE A 164 -25.31 9.65 -11.87
C ILE A 164 -25.71 10.77 -12.82
N HIS A 165 -26.23 10.42 -14.00
CA HIS A 165 -26.87 11.39 -14.90
C HIS A 165 -28.24 11.79 -14.34
N ILE A 166 -28.46 13.09 -14.13
CA ILE A 166 -29.62 13.60 -13.39
C ILE A 166 -30.95 13.38 -14.13
N ASP A 167 -30.95 13.50 -15.46
CA ASP A 167 -32.13 13.32 -16.32
C ASP A 167 -32.79 11.93 -16.20
N VAL A 168 -31.98 10.89 -16.02
CA VAL A 168 -32.42 9.49 -15.93
C VAL A 168 -32.49 8.97 -14.49
N ALA A 169 -32.09 9.76 -13.49
CA ALA A 169 -32.11 9.37 -12.09
C ALA A 169 -33.53 9.34 -11.52
N ASP A 170 -33.76 8.51 -10.51
CA ASP A 170 -34.94 8.63 -9.65
C ASP A 170 -34.89 9.95 -8.88
N ASP A 171 -36.06 10.51 -8.55
CA ASP A 171 -36.14 11.80 -7.88
C ASP A 171 -35.59 11.75 -6.44
N VAL A 172 -35.58 10.56 -5.81
CA VAL A 172 -35.02 10.34 -4.47
C VAL A 172 -34.00 9.22 -4.54
N LEU A 173 -32.77 9.52 -4.13
CA LEU A 173 -31.64 8.59 -4.17
C LEU A 173 -31.24 8.15 -2.75
N PRO A 174 -31.05 6.85 -2.48
CA PRO A 174 -30.46 6.41 -1.24
C PRO A 174 -28.97 6.74 -1.21
N MET A 175 -28.49 7.26 -0.09
CA MET A 175 -27.08 7.55 0.16
C MET A 175 -26.64 6.88 1.44
N CYS A 176 -25.41 6.37 1.42
CA CYS A 176 -24.73 5.90 2.61
C CYS A 176 -23.48 6.74 2.86
N SER A 177 -23.30 7.18 4.09
CA SER A 177 -22.12 7.95 4.52
C SER A 177 -21.56 7.40 5.84
N GLU A 178 -20.25 7.55 6.00
CA GLU A 178 -19.54 7.27 7.25
C GLU A 178 -19.62 8.45 8.23
N ASP A 179 -20.02 9.63 7.76
CA ASP A 179 -20.17 10.85 8.55
C ASP A 179 -21.54 11.51 8.34
N LYS A 180 -21.91 12.36 9.30
CA LYS A 180 -23.06 13.26 9.24
C LYS A 180 -22.95 14.30 8.13
N LEU A 181 -21.83 14.38 7.41
CA LEU A 181 -21.63 15.33 6.34
C LEU A 181 -21.54 14.59 5.01
N ALA A 182 -22.26 15.07 4.00
CA ALA A 182 -22.10 14.67 2.61
C ALA A 182 -21.50 15.80 1.79
N TYR A 183 -20.62 15.44 0.88
CA TYR A 183 -20.01 16.35 -0.09
C TYR A 183 -20.41 15.90 -1.48
N LEU A 184 -21.24 16.71 -2.14
CA LEU A 184 -21.77 16.39 -3.45
C LEU A 184 -21.19 17.38 -4.47
N SER A 185 -21.09 16.96 -5.72
CA SER A 185 -20.75 17.87 -6.80
C SER A 185 -21.58 17.62 -8.06
N ILE A 186 -21.81 18.67 -8.83
CA ILE A 186 -22.47 18.62 -10.13
C ILE A 186 -21.50 19.05 -11.22
N LYS A 187 -21.39 18.24 -12.26
CA LYS A 187 -20.57 18.50 -13.44
C LYS A 187 -21.47 18.68 -14.65
N THR A 188 -21.26 19.74 -15.41
CA THR A 188 -21.98 20.02 -16.66
C THR A 188 -21.07 19.73 -17.86
N PRO A 189 -21.24 18.59 -18.55
CA PRO A 189 -20.30 18.17 -19.61
C PRO A 189 -20.18 19.19 -20.75
N TYR A 190 -21.31 19.81 -21.12
CA TYR A 190 -21.39 20.72 -22.28
C TYR A 190 -20.86 22.13 -22.04
N PHE A 191 -20.94 22.62 -20.80
CA PHE A 191 -20.54 24.00 -20.45
C PHE A 191 -19.20 24.07 -19.72
N GLY A 192 -18.58 22.92 -19.42
CA GLY A 192 -17.23 22.86 -18.84
C GLY A 192 -17.15 23.42 -17.42
N GLY A 193 -18.24 23.33 -16.66
CA GLY A 193 -18.30 23.81 -15.27
C GLY A 193 -18.60 22.68 -14.28
N SER A 194 -18.02 22.81 -13.09
CA SER A 194 -18.36 21.97 -11.95
C SER A 194 -18.59 22.82 -10.71
N LYS A 195 -19.49 22.38 -9.82
CA LYS A 195 -19.74 23.04 -8.53
C LYS A 195 -19.94 22.00 -7.44
N ALA A 196 -19.56 22.32 -6.20
CA ALA A 196 -19.71 21.44 -5.04
C ALA A 196 -20.58 22.07 -3.94
N ALA A 197 -21.14 21.20 -3.10
CA ALA A 197 -21.98 21.54 -1.96
C ALA A 197 -21.67 20.62 -0.78
N LYS A 198 -21.98 21.10 0.43
CA LYS A 198 -21.88 20.38 1.70
C LYS A 198 -23.25 20.28 2.33
N PHE A 199 -23.63 19.08 2.75
CA PHE A 199 -24.92 18.79 3.37
C PHE A 199 -24.75 18.12 4.73
N ASP A 200 -25.66 18.41 5.66
CA ASP A 200 -25.79 17.71 6.94
C ASP A 200 -26.85 16.60 6.83
N LEU A 201 -26.46 15.37 7.12
CA LEU A 201 -27.25 14.16 7.03
C LEU A 201 -27.93 13.80 8.36
N SER A 202 -27.79 14.61 9.41
CA SER A 202 -28.33 14.31 10.74
C SER A 202 -29.86 14.13 10.76
N SER A 203 -30.58 14.65 9.75
CA SER A 203 -32.03 14.48 9.57
C SER A 203 -32.42 13.17 8.87
N GLY A 204 -31.48 12.45 8.24
CA GLY A 204 -31.75 11.27 7.41
C GLY A 204 -32.40 11.58 6.05
N ALA A 205 -32.62 12.85 5.72
CA ALA A 205 -33.12 13.28 4.42
C ALA A 205 -32.63 14.70 4.09
N ILE A 206 -32.19 14.89 2.85
CA ILE A 206 -31.76 16.19 2.31
C ILE A 206 -32.48 16.46 0.99
N SER A 207 -32.82 17.71 0.72
CA SER A 207 -33.34 18.17 -0.56
C SER A 207 -32.28 19.03 -1.22
N VAL A 208 -31.91 18.67 -2.44
CA VAL A 208 -30.76 19.21 -3.16
C VAL A 208 -31.27 20.04 -4.34
N LYS A 209 -30.80 21.29 -4.43
CA LYS A 209 -31.10 22.22 -5.52
C LYS A 209 -29.83 22.88 -6.04
N GLU A 210 -29.90 23.43 -7.25
CA GLU A 210 -28.72 24.03 -7.90
C GLU A 210 -28.07 25.13 -7.05
N SER A 211 -28.89 25.94 -6.34
CA SER A 211 -28.38 27.04 -5.52
C SER A 211 -27.53 26.60 -4.32
N ASP A 212 -27.59 25.33 -3.93
CA ASP A 212 -26.79 24.78 -2.82
C ASP A 212 -25.33 24.57 -3.24
N PHE A 213 -25.06 24.43 -4.54
CA PHE A 213 -23.73 24.23 -5.09
C PHE A 213 -23.00 25.57 -5.25
N ILE A 214 -22.53 26.10 -4.13
CA ILE A 214 -21.88 27.42 -4.06
C ILE A 214 -20.36 27.38 -4.31
N HIS A 215 -19.72 26.21 -4.17
CA HIS A 215 -18.27 26.07 -4.30
C HIS A 215 -17.90 25.83 -5.76
N GLN A 216 -17.30 26.82 -6.42
CA GLN A 216 -16.90 26.69 -7.83
C GLN A 216 -15.75 25.69 -7.97
N GLY A 217 -15.89 24.80 -8.95
CA GLY A 217 -14.84 23.88 -9.35
C GLY A 217 -13.81 24.56 -10.24
N VAL A 218 -12.53 24.29 -9.96
CA VAL A 218 -11.40 24.73 -10.78
C VAL A 218 -10.95 23.54 -11.63
N LYS A 219 -10.92 23.71 -12.94
CA LYS A 219 -10.50 22.65 -13.87
C LYS A 219 -9.00 22.39 -13.69
N VAL A 220 -8.62 21.13 -13.57
CA VAL A 220 -7.21 20.73 -13.49
C VAL A 220 -6.58 20.72 -14.88
N ASP A 221 -5.43 21.39 -15.01
CA ASP A 221 -4.66 21.45 -16.25
C ASP A 221 -3.56 20.38 -16.27
N TYR A 222 -3.88 19.26 -16.89
CA TYR A 222 -2.93 18.18 -17.18
C TYR A 222 -2.55 18.13 -18.67
N SER A 223 -2.66 19.27 -19.39
CA SER A 223 -2.32 19.34 -20.82
C SER A 223 -0.83 19.08 -21.11
N HIS A 224 0.03 19.32 -20.11
CA HIS A 224 1.46 19.09 -20.18
C HIS A 224 1.86 17.61 -19.96
N ILE A 225 0.95 16.76 -19.50
CA ILE A 225 1.19 15.32 -19.40
C ILE A 225 1.04 14.67 -20.78
N ASP A 226 2.03 13.87 -21.18
CA ASP A 226 1.98 13.05 -22.38
C ASP A 226 0.86 11.99 -22.28
N GLU A 227 -0.08 12.02 -23.23
CA GLU A 227 -1.21 11.09 -23.32
C GLU A 227 -0.79 9.62 -23.34
N HIS A 228 0.36 9.30 -23.91
CA HIS A 228 0.86 7.92 -23.96
C HIS A 228 1.39 7.44 -22.62
N SER A 229 1.74 8.37 -21.74
CA SER A 229 2.18 8.10 -20.37
C SER A 229 1.00 8.03 -19.38
N MET A 230 -0.23 8.36 -19.82
CA MET A 230 -1.42 8.37 -18.98
C MET A 230 -2.17 7.03 -19.06
N GLY A 231 -2.17 6.26 -17.96
CA GLY A 231 -3.14 5.18 -17.78
C GLY A 231 -4.46 5.74 -17.24
N THR A 232 -4.48 6.01 -15.94
CA THR A 232 -5.60 6.54 -15.18
C THR A 232 -5.17 7.78 -14.43
N VAL A 233 -5.96 8.85 -14.49
CA VAL A 233 -5.80 10.05 -13.66
C VAL A 233 -6.85 10.00 -12.57
N ASN A 234 -6.42 10.07 -11.31
CA ASN A 234 -7.31 10.23 -10.18
C ASN A 234 -7.04 11.59 -9.53
N ILE A 235 -8.10 12.30 -9.19
CA ILE A 235 -8.02 13.52 -8.39
C ILE A 235 -8.82 13.31 -7.12
N ARG A 236 -8.21 13.68 -5.99
CA ARG A 236 -8.80 13.63 -4.67
C ARG A 236 -8.77 15.00 -4.03
N GLY A 237 -9.92 15.44 -3.52
CA GLY A 237 -10.02 16.59 -2.63
C GLY A 237 -10.25 16.11 -1.19
N ALA A 238 -9.46 16.59 -0.24
CA ALA A 238 -9.55 16.23 1.17
C ALA A 238 -10.09 17.39 2.03
N ILE A 239 -10.87 17.07 3.06
CA ILE A 239 -11.36 18.00 4.09
C ILE A 239 -11.15 17.37 5.46
N ASP A 240 -10.49 18.07 6.39
CA ASP A 240 -10.20 17.59 7.73
C ASP A 240 -9.54 16.20 7.72
N ASN A 241 -8.52 15.98 6.88
CA ASN A 241 -7.90 14.67 6.61
C ASN A 241 -8.91 13.59 6.15
N ARG A 242 -9.86 13.93 5.27
CA ARG A 242 -10.80 12.95 4.68
C ARG A 242 -10.98 13.18 3.20
N SER A 243 -10.77 12.15 2.38
CA SER A 243 -10.98 12.21 0.93
C SER A 243 -12.48 12.26 0.64
N VAL A 244 -12.97 13.42 0.19
CA VAL A 244 -14.41 13.69 0.00
C VAL A 244 -14.80 13.82 -1.47
N PHE A 245 -13.90 14.34 -2.31
CA PHE A 245 -14.12 14.43 -3.75
C PHE A 245 -13.19 13.44 -4.42
N HIS A 246 -13.71 12.50 -5.20
CA HIS A 246 -12.91 11.54 -5.95
C HIS A 246 -13.41 11.49 -7.38
N GLN A 247 -12.53 11.89 -8.31
CA GLN A 247 -12.80 11.83 -9.73
C GLN A 247 -11.74 10.99 -10.42
N VAL A 248 -12.16 10.18 -11.38
CA VAL A 248 -11.30 9.28 -12.15
C VAL A 248 -11.54 9.52 -13.63
N SER A 249 -10.47 9.61 -14.40
CA SER A 249 -10.52 9.61 -15.85
C SER A 249 -9.56 8.58 -16.43
N TYR A 250 -10.02 7.88 -17.48
CA TYR A 250 -9.33 6.74 -18.07
C TYR A 250 -8.96 7.02 -19.51
N ARG A 251 -7.70 7.39 -19.78
CA ARG A 251 -7.14 7.69 -21.12
C ARG A 251 -7.86 8.78 -21.93
N THR A 252 -9.08 9.13 -21.58
CA THR A 252 -9.86 10.26 -22.07
C THR A 252 -9.41 11.48 -21.28
N LYS A 253 -9.16 12.62 -21.92
CA LYS A 253 -8.90 13.87 -21.20
C LYS A 253 -10.22 14.46 -20.69
N ASP A 254 -10.94 13.72 -19.83
CA ASP A 254 -12.18 14.25 -19.24
C ASP A 254 -11.87 15.44 -18.35
N ASN A 255 -12.67 16.49 -18.42
CA ASN A 255 -12.47 17.63 -17.53
C ASN A 255 -12.61 17.17 -16.07
N LEU A 256 -11.51 17.20 -15.32
CA LEU A 256 -11.47 16.92 -13.89
C LEU A 256 -11.37 18.24 -13.13
N TYR A 257 -11.98 18.29 -11.95
CA TYR A 257 -12.08 19.52 -11.16
C TYR A 257 -11.64 19.31 -9.71
N ILE A 258 -11.05 20.35 -9.13
CA ILE A 258 -10.84 20.47 -7.68
C ILE A 258 -11.79 21.53 -7.13
N TYR A 259 -11.97 21.59 -5.80
CA TYR A 259 -12.85 22.57 -5.15
C TYR A 259 -12.11 23.32 -4.03
N PRO A 260 -11.19 24.25 -4.36
CA PRO A 260 -10.30 24.90 -3.38
C PRO A 260 -11.01 25.72 -2.31
N SER A 261 -12.24 26.16 -2.58
CA SER A 261 -13.04 26.92 -1.61
C SER A 261 -13.63 26.07 -0.48
N ILE A 262 -13.47 24.75 -0.54
CA ILE A 262 -13.99 23.82 0.48
C ILE A 262 -13.01 22.68 0.83
N ALA A 263 -12.21 22.20 -0.13
CA ALA A 263 -11.17 21.20 0.12
C ALA A 263 -9.89 21.85 0.64
N ASP A 264 -9.33 21.28 1.71
CA ASP A 264 -8.07 21.73 2.32
C ASP A 264 -6.87 21.38 1.46
N THR A 265 -6.89 20.17 0.88
CA THR A 265 -5.79 19.63 0.06
C THR A 265 -6.35 18.99 -1.20
N ASN A 266 -5.65 19.13 -2.32
CA ASN A 266 -6.00 18.44 -3.57
C ASN A 266 -4.80 17.64 -4.07
N LEU A 267 -5.00 16.35 -4.30
CA LEU A 267 -3.97 15.43 -4.76
C LEU A 267 -4.36 14.85 -6.12
N LEU A 268 -3.41 14.87 -7.04
CA LEU A 268 -3.42 14.12 -8.28
C LEU A 268 -2.64 12.82 -8.10
N SER A 269 -3.18 11.72 -8.60
CA SER A 269 -2.41 10.50 -8.83
C SER A 269 -2.54 10.02 -10.27
N LEU A 270 -1.39 9.79 -10.91
CA LEU A 270 -1.30 9.13 -12.20
C LEU A 270 -0.97 7.67 -11.96
N VAL A 271 -1.78 6.78 -12.51
CA VAL A 271 -1.50 5.35 -12.48
C VAL A 271 -1.30 4.86 -13.91
N SER A 272 -0.18 4.20 -14.19
CA SER A 272 0.06 3.56 -15.48
C SER A 272 0.33 2.07 -15.30
N PHE A 273 0.04 1.32 -16.36
CA PHE A 273 0.29 -0.11 -16.45
C PHE A 273 1.13 -0.36 -17.70
N GLU A 274 2.25 -1.05 -17.53
CA GLU A 274 3.14 -1.41 -18.63
C GLU A 274 3.50 -2.90 -18.52
N GLU A 275 3.45 -3.60 -19.65
CA GLU A 275 3.99 -4.95 -19.78
C GLU A 275 5.34 -4.84 -20.49
N ASN A 276 6.36 -5.42 -19.86
CA ASN A 276 7.73 -5.35 -20.34
C ASN A 276 8.34 -6.75 -20.36
N SER A 277 9.41 -6.91 -21.14
CA SER A 277 10.14 -8.17 -21.23
C SER A 277 11.66 -7.93 -21.22
N PHE A 278 12.37 -8.84 -20.57
CA PHE A 278 13.82 -8.98 -20.63
C PHE A 278 14.20 -10.43 -20.96
N ALA A 279 15.50 -10.72 -21.09
CA ALA A 279 15.97 -12.03 -21.54
C ALA A 279 15.50 -13.20 -20.65
N GLU A 280 15.33 -12.93 -19.35
CA GLU A 280 14.97 -13.87 -18.29
C GLU A 280 13.45 -13.98 -18.04
N GLY A 281 12.59 -13.14 -18.65
CA GLY A 281 11.14 -13.24 -18.48
C GLY A 281 10.33 -11.98 -18.85
N ASN A 282 9.01 -12.10 -18.69
CA ASN A 282 8.07 -10.97 -18.81
C ASN A 282 7.72 -10.46 -17.42
N PHE A 283 7.48 -9.16 -17.30
CA PHE A 283 6.97 -8.57 -16.07
C PHE A 283 5.88 -7.54 -16.36
N LYS A 284 4.98 -7.42 -15.40
CA LYS A 284 3.96 -6.38 -15.37
C LYS A 284 4.40 -5.32 -14.38
N SER A 285 4.27 -4.06 -14.76
CA SER A 285 4.56 -2.94 -13.86
C SER A 285 3.35 -2.03 -13.71
N PHE A 286 3.10 -1.63 -12.49
CA PHE A 286 2.10 -0.64 -12.11
C PHE A 286 2.83 0.53 -11.50
N ASN A 287 2.82 1.66 -12.19
CA ASN A 287 3.46 2.88 -11.70
C ASN A 287 2.38 3.78 -11.13
N ALA A 288 2.66 4.40 -9.99
CA ALA A 288 1.85 5.49 -9.46
C ALA A 288 2.76 6.70 -9.22
N ALA A 289 2.33 7.88 -9.66
CA ALA A 289 2.98 9.15 -9.35
C ALA A 289 1.95 10.09 -8.72
N TYR A 290 2.38 10.89 -7.76
CA TYR A 290 1.53 11.70 -6.92
C TYR A 290 1.99 13.16 -6.96
N GLN A 291 1.05 14.10 -7.02
CA GLN A 291 1.35 15.53 -7.01
C GLN A 291 0.26 16.33 -6.34
N HIS A 292 0.65 17.33 -5.55
CA HIS A 292 -0.29 18.34 -5.06
C HIS A 292 -0.79 19.20 -6.23
N ILE A 293 -2.09 19.54 -6.20
CA ILE A 293 -2.69 20.47 -7.16
C ILE A 293 -2.96 21.80 -6.47
N ASP A 294 -2.41 22.89 -7.02
CA ASP A 294 -2.63 24.23 -6.51
C ASP A 294 -4.09 24.70 -6.67
N GLU A 295 -4.43 25.81 -6.04
CA GLU A 295 -5.79 26.39 -6.09
C GLU A 295 -6.26 26.81 -7.50
N ASN A 296 -5.33 26.92 -8.46
CA ASN A 296 -5.60 27.28 -9.84
C ASN A 296 -5.72 26.04 -10.76
N GLY A 297 -5.58 24.83 -10.21
CA GLY A 297 -5.64 23.59 -10.96
C GLY A 297 -4.33 23.22 -11.66
N HIS A 298 -3.21 23.83 -11.29
CA HIS A 298 -1.89 23.47 -11.81
C HIS A 298 -1.14 22.55 -10.84
N PHE A 299 -0.20 21.80 -11.37
CA PHE A 299 0.69 20.92 -10.61
C PHE A 299 1.99 20.73 -11.41
N ASP A 300 3.06 20.35 -10.73
CA ASP A 300 4.36 20.09 -11.36
C ASP A 300 4.37 18.73 -12.09
N GLN A 301 5.30 18.55 -13.03
CA GLN A 301 5.44 17.29 -13.75
C GLN A 301 5.62 16.12 -12.74
N PRO A 302 4.72 15.11 -12.73
CA PRO A 302 4.85 13.98 -11.81
C PRO A 302 6.13 13.21 -12.05
N GLN A 303 6.76 12.77 -10.96
CA GLN A 303 7.94 11.95 -11.01
C GLN A 303 7.66 10.64 -11.76
N LYS A 304 8.63 10.17 -12.55
CA LYS A 304 8.54 8.89 -13.26
C LYS A 304 9.63 7.94 -12.78
N ILE A 305 9.23 6.76 -12.35
CA ILE A 305 10.14 5.64 -12.10
C ILE A 305 10.24 4.81 -13.39
N SER A 306 11.45 4.51 -13.82
CA SER A 306 11.70 3.69 -15.01
C SER A 306 11.44 2.22 -14.68
N ALA A 307 10.35 1.67 -15.22
CA ALA A 307 10.01 0.25 -15.05
C ALA A 307 11.10 -0.68 -15.59
N TYR A 308 11.79 -0.27 -16.65
CA TYR A 308 12.91 -1.01 -17.22
C TYR A 308 14.10 -1.08 -16.27
N ASP A 309 14.56 0.07 -15.75
CA ASP A 309 15.76 0.11 -14.89
C ASP A 309 15.50 -0.60 -13.55
N VAL A 310 14.33 -0.37 -12.95
CA VAL A 310 13.94 -1.06 -11.71
C VAL A 310 13.73 -2.56 -11.94
N GLY A 311 13.08 -2.95 -13.05
CA GLY A 311 12.90 -4.35 -13.41
C GLY A 311 14.23 -5.08 -13.65
N TYR A 312 15.20 -4.41 -14.28
CA TYR A 312 16.55 -4.92 -14.49
C TYR A 312 17.28 -5.14 -13.15
N GLU A 313 17.29 -4.14 -12.26
CA GLU A 313 17.90 -4.26 -10.94
C GLU A 313 17.22 -5.33 -10.09
N PHE A 314 15.89 -5.45 -10.16
CA PHE A 314 15.16 -6.50 -9.46
C PHE A 314 15.52 -7.90 -9.97
N SER A 315 15.57 -8.08 -11.29
CA SER A 315 15.98 -9.34 -11.90
C SER A 315 17.40 -9.73 -11.48
N ASN A 316 18.34 -8.78 -11.54
CA ASN A 316 19.74 -9.03 -11.23
C ASN A 316 20.04 -9.25 -9.75
N SER A 317 19.41 -8.47 -8.87
CA SER A 317 19.71 -8.52 -7.44
C SER A 317 18.88 -9.57 -6.72
N PHE A 318 17.61 -9.73 -7.09
CA PHE A 318 16.66 -10.56 -6.36
C PHE A 318 16.42 -11.90 -7.07
N VAL A 319 15.94 -11.88 -8.32
CA VAL A 319 15.62 -13.12 -9.06
C VAL A 319 16.86 -13.99 -9.26
N ASN A 320 17.97 -13.42 -9.71
CA ASN A 320 19.23 -14.16 -9.88
C ASN A 320 19.81 -14.67 -8.56
N ALA A 321 19.65 -13.93 -7.46
CA ALA A 321 20.12 -14.38 -6.14
C ALA A 321 19.26 -15.52 -5.57
N LEU A 322 17.99 -15.59 -5.95
CA LEU A 322 17.11 -16.70 -5.61
C LEU A 322 17.43 -17.96 -6.42
N VAL A 323 17.79 -17.80 -7.69
CA VAL A 323 18.14 -18.92 -8.59
C VAL A 323 19.57 -19.43 -8.35
N SER A 324 20.49 -18.55 -7.95
CA SER A 324 21.90 -18.93 -7.72
C SER A 324 22.10 -19.48 -6.29
N SER A 325 22.35 -20.79 -6.18
CA SER A 325 22.47 -21.54 -4.91
C SER A 325 23.69 -21.22 -4.03
N ASN A 326 24.46 -20.17 -4.35
CA ASN A 326 25.83 -19.98 -3.85
C ASN A 326 26.00 -18.95 -2.72
N SER A 327 24.96 -18.22 -2.33
CA SER A 327 25.04 -17.27 -1.20
C SER A 327 23.93 -17.53 -0.19
N ASN A 328 24.16 -17.31 1.11
CA ASN A 328 23.11 -17.33 2.15
C ASN A 328 22.46 -15.95 2.36
N VAL A 329 22.98 -14.89 1.73
CA VAL A 329 22.47 -13.52 1.85
C VAL A 329 22.12 -12.98 0.46
N LEU A 330 20.95 -12.38 0.30
CA LEU A 330 20.56 -11.68 -0.93
C LEU A 330 20.95 -10.21 -0.76
N SER A 331 21.70 -9.64 -1.70
CA SER A 331 22.09 -8.22 -1.68
C SER A 331 21.39 -7.48 -2.81
N TYR A 332 20.89 -6.28 -2.53
CA TYR A 332 20.18 -5.48 -3.52
C TYR A 332 20.47 -3.99 -3.34
N ASP A 333 20.34 -3.23 -4.43
CA ASP A 333 20.58 -1.79 -4.46
C ASP A 333 19.77 -1.13 -5.59
N TYR A 334 18.57 -0.64 -5.27
CA TYR A 334 17.71 0.06 -6.23
C TYR A 334 18.07 1.53 -6.37
N THR A 335 19.01 2.05 -5.57
CA THR A 335 19.42 3.46 -5.64
C THR A 335 20.18 3.80 -6.93
N ASN A 336 20.65 2.77 -7.66
CA ASN A 336 21.20 2.95 -9.01
C ASN A 336 20.12 3.29 -10.04
N ALA A 337 18.91 2.73 -9.90
CA ALA A 337 17.78 2.99 -10.79
C ALA A 337 16.98 4.23 -10.34
N VAL A 338 16.81 4.39 -9.02
CA VAL A 338 16.06 5.49 -8.40
C VAL A 338 16.86 6.02 -7.20
N PRO A 339 17.72 7.03 -7.39
CA PRO A 339 18.63 7.51 -6.34
C PRO A 339 17.95 7.99 -5.05
N SER A 340 16.70 8.45 -5.16
CA SER A 340 15.87 8.95 -4.07
C SER A 340 14.97 7.88 -3.44
N ALA A 341 15.00 6.62 -3.91
CA ALA A 341 14.13 5.59 -3.37
C ALA A 341 14.34 5.38 -1.86
N ASP A 342 13.26 5.43 -1.09
CA ASP A 342 13.31 5.31 0.36
C ASP A 342 13.11 3.89 0.85
N ARG A 343 12.27 3.12 0.15
CA ARG A 343 11.77 1.84 0.64
C ARG A 343 11.53 0.85 -0.48
N VAL A 344 11.83 -0.40 -0.16
CA VAL A 344 11.41 -1.57 -0.92
C VAL A 344 10.46 -2.45 -0.10
N GLN A 345 9.52 -3.10 -0.78
CA GLN A 345 8.73 -4.18 -0.23
C GLN A 345 8.66 -5.35 -1.22
N TYR A 346 9.15 -6.50 -0.80
CA TYR A 346 8.97 -7.77 -1.52
C TYR A 346 7.71 -8.46 -1.01
N MET A 347 6.94 -9.09 -1.89
CA MET A 347 5.82 -9.94 -1.52
C MET A 347 6.03 -11.32 -2.14
N ILE A 348 6.13 -12.34 -1.29
CA ILE A 348 6.26 -13.74 -1.66
C ILE A 348 4.97 -14.45 -1.22
N GLY A 349 4.21 -14.94 -2.20
CA GLY A 349 3.03 -15.76 -1.97
C GLY A 349 3.36 -17.24 -2.17
N PHE A 350 2.91 -18.12 -1.28
CA PHE A 350 3.05 -19.58 -1.42
C PHE A 350 1.98 -20.30 -0.60
N ASN A 351 1.76 -21.60 -0.85
CA ASN A 351 0.87 -22.42 -0.03
C ASN A 351 1.65 -23.21 1.02
N ASP A 352 1.02 -23.42 2.18
CA ASP A 352 1.53 -24.24 3.27
C ASP A 352 0.43 -25.16 3.81
N TYR A 353 0.71 -26.46 3.92
CA TYR A 353 -0.26 -27.48 4.32
C TYR A 353 -0.81 -27.27 5.75
N LYS A 354 -0.10 -26.57 6.62
CA LYS A 354 -0.51 -26.30 8.01
C LYS A 354 -1.18 -24.93 8.15
N HIS A 355 -0.69 -23.94 7.41
CA HIS A 355 -1.00 -22.52 7.56
C HIS A 355 -1.87 -21.93 6.42
N GLY A 356 -2.14 -22.71 5.37
CA GLY A 356 -2.93 -22.30 4.21
C GLY A 356 -2.13 -21.42 3.25
N ALA A 357 -2.80 -20.49 2.55
CA ALA A 357 -2.12 -19.55 1.68
C ALA A 357 -1.33 -18.52 2.51
N VAL A 358 -0.03 -18.42 2.27
CA VAL A 358 0.89 -17.51 2.97
C VAL A 358 1.19 -16.33 2.06
N SER A 359 1.05 -15.11 2.60
CA SER A 359 1.51 -13.87 1.96
C SER A 359 2.59 -13.25 2.85
N TRP A 360 3.82 -13.30 2.39
CA TRP A 360 4.99 -12.82 3.11
C TRP A 360 5.52 -11.52 2.51
N TYR A 361 5.43 -10.44 3.27
CA TYR A 361 5.95 -9.13 2.95
C TYR A 361 7.29 -8.91 3.65
N ILE A 362 8.32 -8.53 2.91
CA ILE A 362 9.63 -8.15 3.45
C ILE A 362 9.85 -6.67 3.17
N ASN A 363 9.88 -5.87 4.23
CA ASN A 363 10.04 -4.42 4.20
C ASN A 363 11.50 -4.07 4.51
N SER A 364 12.08 -3.17 3.72
CA SER A 364 13.45 -2.70 3.92
C SER A 364 13.73 -1.35 3.23
N GLU A 365 14.93 -0.80 3.44
CA GLU A 365 15.48 0.33 2.69
C GLU A 365 15.61 -0.01 1.20
N ALA A 366 15.77 0.98 0.32
CA ALA A 366 15.98 0.72 -1.12
C ALA A 366 17.32 0.03 -1.44
N LYS A 367 18.19 -0.14 -0.45
CA LYS A 367 19.47 -0.83 -0.56
C LYS A 367 19.73 -1.61 0.73
N GLY A 368 20.17 -2.86 0.59
CA GLY A 368 20.49 -3.65 1.76
C GLY A 368 20.69 -5.13 1.46
N THR A 369 20.45 -5.94 2.48
CA THR A 369 20.56 -7.39 2.39
C THR A 369 19.41 -8.10 3.07
N ILE A 370 18.96 -9.20 2.47
CA ILE A 370 17.98 -10.12 3.07
C ILE A 370 18.73 -11.39 3.47
N PRO A 371 18.88 -11.69 4.77
CA PRO A 371 19.46 -12.94 5.22
C PRO A 371 18.46 -14.09 5.09
N ASP A 372 18.88 -15.28 5.49
CA ASP A 372 18.02 -16.45 5.52
C ASP A 372 17.16 -16.44 6.81
N LEU A 373 15.93 -15.95 6.70
CA LEU A 373 15.06 -15.67 7.85
C LEU A 373 14.40 -16.94 8.38
N GLU A 374 14.78 -17.37 9.58
CA GLU A 374 14.21 -18.55 10.24
C GLU A 374 13.00 -18.21 11.11
N PHE A 375 11.93 -19.01 11.03
CA PHE A 375 10.71 -18.81 11.82
C PHE A 375 10.50 -19.85 12.93
N GLY A 376 11.46 -20.76 13.13
CA GLY A 376 11.36 -21.85 14.09
C GLY A 376 10.14 -22.75 13.83
N ASP A 377 9.42 -23.14 14.88
CA ASP A 377 8.24 -24.02 14.77
C ASP A 377 6.95 -23.30 14.32
N ILE A 378 6.99 -21.97 14.22
CA ILE A 378 5.81 -21.16 13.86
C ILE A 378 5.50 -21.34 12.38
N LEU A 379 6.51 -21.24 11.53
CA LEU A 379 6.42 -21.49 10.09
C LEU A 379 7.63 -22.33 9.67
N THR A 380 7.37 -23.51 9.11
CA THR A 380 8.41 -24.51 8.81
C THR A 380 8.40 -24.86 7.34
N ASP A 381 9.57 -24.98 6.74
CA ASP A 381 9.71 -25.32 5.30
C ASP A 381 9.11 -26.70 4.95
N GLU A 382 9.04 -27.62 5.93
CA GLU A 382 8.54 -28.98 5.73
C GLU A 382 7.08 -29.05 5.27
N THR A 383 6.31 -27.99 5.50
CA THR A 383 4.88 -27.93 5.17
C THR A 383 4.58 -27.08 3.95
N MET A 384 5.59 -26.52 3.28
CA MET A 384 5.39 -25.64 2.14
C MET A 384 5.15 -26.42 0.83
N ASP A 385 4.26 -25.88 -0.02
CA ASP A 385 4.05 -26.29 -1.40
C ASP A 385 4.72 -25.30 -2.38
N GLU A 386 5.86 -25.73 -2.90
CA GLU A 386 6.70 -24.97 -3.84
C GLU A 386 6.08 -24.80 -5.24
N SER A 387 5.01 -25.53 -5.57
CA SER A 387 4.42 -25.50 -6.91
C SER A 387 3.57 -24.25 -7.20
N SER A 388 3.35 -23.39 -6.19
CA SER A 388 2.38 -22.29 -6.25
C SER A 388 2.94 -20.98 -5.72
N MET A 389 4.16 -20.64 -6.14
CA MET A 389 4.82 -19.42 -5.70
C MET A 389 4.51 -18.21 -6.59
N TYR A 390 4.24 -17.06 -5.96
CA TYR A 390 4.06 -15.77 -6.60
C TYR A 390 5.05 -14.76 -6.02
N LEU A 391 5.61 -13.90 -6.87
CA LEU A 391 6.55 -12.86 -6.47
C LEU A 391 6.10 -11.51 -7.02
N SER A 392 5.94 -10.54 -6.12
CA SER A 392 5.86 -9.13 -6.49
C SER A 392 6.78 -8.27 -5.66
N PHE A 393 6.99 -7.07 -6.15
CA PHE A 393 7.96 -6.13 -5.67
C PHE A 393 7.36 -4.74 -5.73
N ASN A 394 7.60 -3.92 -4.72
CA ASN A 394 7.23 -2.52 -4.72
C ASN A 394 8.46 -1.69 -4.34
N LEU A 395 8.74 -0.66 -5.14
CA LEU A 395 9.70 0.38 -4.82
C LEU A 395 8.94 1.69 -4.61
N TYR A 396 9.32 2.40 -3.57
CA TYR A 396 8.69 3.65 -3.16
C TYR A 396 9.74 4.75 -3.09
N ASP A 397 9.40 5.90 -3.67
CA ASP A 397 10.18 7.13 -3.65
C ASP A 397 9.23 8.26 -3.27
N TYR A 398 9.22 8.60 -2.00
CA TYR A 398 8.31 9.56 -1.40
C TYR A 398 9.09 10.78 -0.93
N ASN A 399 8.37 11.88 -0.73
CA ASN A 399 8.99 13.11 -0.24
C ASN A 399 9.21 13.00 1.28
N HIS A 400 10.28 12.32 1.68
CA HIS A 400 10.64 12.06 3.07
C HIS A 400 12.12 12.30 3.32
N GLU A 401 12.46 13.12 4.32
CA GLU A 401 13.84 13.44 4.67
C GLU A 401 14.43 12.56 5.80
N GLY A 402 13.64 11.65 6.35
CA GLY A 402 14.04 10.77 7.45
C GLY A 402 14.63 9.43 6.97
N ASN A 403 15.01 8.58 7.92
CA ASN A 403 15.42 7.21 7.57
C ASN A 403 14.19 6.32 7.30
N TYR A 404 14.44 5.08 6.85
CA TYR A 404 13.40 4.10 6.56
C TYR A 404 12.50 3.74 7.75
N ILE A 405 13.04 3.70 8.97
CA ILE A 405 12.23 3.45 10.17
C ILE A 405 11.28 4.62 10.42
N ASP A 406 11.75 5.85 10.25
CA ASP A 406 10.90 7.04 10.33
C ASP A 406 9.80 6.99 9.28
N LEU A 407 10.14 6.59 8.04
CA LEU A 407 9.17 6.46 6.95
C LEU A 407 8.09 5.43 7.25
N ILE A 408 8.46 4.25 7.76
CA ILE A 408 7.48 3.25 8.20
C ILE A 408 6.59 3.81 9.29
N ASN A 409 7.16 4.47 10.29
CA ASN A 409 6.39 5.04 11.38
C ASN A 409 5.36 6.05 10.85
N VAL A 410 5.71 6.86 9.85
CA VAL A 410 4.78 7.78 9.18
C VAL A 410 3.63 7.00 8.52
N PHE A 411 3.94 6.01 7.67
CA PHE A 411 2.91 5.22 6.97
C PHE A 411 2.00 4.43 7.89
N GLN A 412 2.46 4.05 9.08
CA GLN A 412 1.69 3.22 10.01
C GLN A 412 0.86 4.08 10.97
N ARG A 413 1.27 5.33 11.22
CA ARG A 413 0.55 6.32 12.05
C ARG A 413 -0.57 7.03 11.31
N GLN A 414 -0.37 7.23 10.01
CA GLN A 414 -1.26 8.06 9.21
C GLN A 414 -2.31 7.21 8.51
N THR A 415 -3.57 7.66 8.53
CA THR A 415 -4.52 7.23 7.50
C THR A 415 -4.03 7.71 6.14
N TYR A 416 -4.52 7.12 5.05
CA TYR A 416 -4.16 7.58 3.70
C TYR A 416 -4.37 9.10 3.55
N GLU A 417 -5.43 9.62 4.14
CA GLU A 417 -5.78 11.03 4.10
C GLU A 417 -4.87 11.91 4.97
N GLN A 418 -4.41 11.42 6.12
CA GLN A 418 -3.37 12.09 6.89
C GLN A 418 -2.03 12.11 6.16
N SER A 419 -1.76 11.08 5.36
CA SER A 419 -0.60 11.03 4.47
C SER A 419 -0.72 12.02 3.31
N ILE A 420 -1.93 12.31 2.82
CA ILE A 420 -2.12 13.39 1.83
C ILE A 420 -1.71 14.74 2.45
N ASP A 421 -2.21 15.04 3.64
CA ASP A 421 -1.96 16.32 4.32
C ASP A 421 -0.52 16.46 4.84
N SER A 422 0.21 15.35 5.03
CA SER A 422 1.61 15.39 5.47
C SER A 422 2.60 15.79 4.38
N GLY A 423 2.17 15.82 3.12
CA GLY A 423 3.03 16.13 1.97
C GLY A 423 3.96 14.99 1.55
N ILE A 424 3.90 13.82 2.20
CA ILE A 424 4.75 12.66 1.85
C ILE A 424 4.53 12.17 0.41
N TYR A 425 3.33 12.36 -0.11
CA TYR A 425 2.99 12.05 -1.49
C TYR A 425 3.31 13.17 -2.48
N ASP A 426 3.67 14.38 -2.02
CA ASP A 426 3.92 15.49 -2.94
C ASP A 426 5.23 15.26 -3.71
N GLY A 427 5.16 15.16 -5.03
CA GLY A 427 6.28 14.71 -5.87
C GLY A 427 6.62 13.22 -5.77
N GLY A 428 5.90 12.44 -4.95
CA GLY A 428 6.21 11.03 -4.72
C GLY A 428 5.83 10.13 -5.89
N ALA A 429 6.48 8.98 -5.97
CA ALA A 429 6.20 7.92 -6.92
C ALA A 429 6.38 6.52 -6.30
N SER A 430 5.73 5.55 -6.91
CA SER A 430 5.92 4.14 -6.60
C SER A 430 5.82 3.30 -7.86
N ILE A 431 6.50 2.17 -7.85
CA ILE A 431 6.36 1.15 -8.89
C ILE A 431 6.17 -0.20 -8.21
N ARG A 432 5.14 -0.92 -8.64
CA ARG A 432 4.96 -2.33 -8.37
C ARG A 432 5.38 -3.12 -9.59
N ILE A 433 6.22 -4.14 -9.41
CA ILE A 433 6.54 -5.11 -10.44
C ILE A 433 6.01 -6.48 -10.02
N GLU A 434 5.32 -7.14 -10.93
CA GLU A 434 4.83 -8.51 -10.77
C GLU A 434 5.55 -9.41 -11.76
N PHE A 435 6.10 -10.50 -11.24
CA PHE A 435 6.83 -11.49 -12.02
C PHE A 435 6.02 -12.78 -12.15
N GLU A 436 5.80 -13.19 -13.39
CA GLU A 436 5.33 -14.53 -13.70
C GLU A 436 6.55 -15.40 -13.96
N LEU A 437 6.88 -16.25 -12.98
CA LEU A 437 7.88 -17.30 -13.18
C LEU A 437 7.29 -18.31 -14.17
N ASN A 438 7.80 -18.34 -15.40
CA ASN A 438 7.37 -19.32 -16.39
C ASN A 438 7.69 -20.73 -15.89
N SER A 439 6.67 -21.49 -15.47
CA SER A 439 6.77 -22.92 -15.27
C SER A 439 6.85 -23.60 -16.64
N ASN A 440 8.06 -23.95 -17.08
CA ASN A 440 8.26 -24.79 -18.27
C ASN A 440 8.07 -26.27 -17.95
#